data_AF-A0A354HY43-F1
#
_entry.id   AF-A0A354HY43-F1
#
_cell.length_a   1.000
_cell.length_b   1.000
_cell.length_c   1.000
_cell.angle_alpha   90.00
_cell.angle_beta   90.00
_cell.angle_gamma   90.00
#
_symmetry.space_group_name_H-M   'P 1'
#
loop_
_entity.id
_entity.type
_entity.pdbx_description
1 polymer ?
#
loop_
_entity_poly.entity_id
_entity_poly.type
_entity_poly.pdbx_seq_one_letter_code
_entity_poly.pdbx_strand_id
1 'polypeptide(L)'
;MNKPIAALKKICFWIALTAAAALIFTIGVNYNVNHKTESRIYNAADSVPHNKVALLLGTSPLNRYGNPNSYFTNRINTAAALFHAGKVDYILASGDNHTRQYDEPTAMRDSLIAHGVPADRVILDYAGFRTLDSVVRAKDVFGCDSLTIISQADHCARALYLAQSAGIHAVAVAAPLRAGRAVRIRLALREWLARDKMILDLWTGKKPRFLGEKIEIPDITPNPMTSYSTRDGVSLTVIEPDSLRIPVDSIIIEFVNDTDKEILFGEDYLIERDNAGTWTKIRVNPEYIGSDIITHAIGYRLAPHSSCRHTDKTRVYSKAFSPGKYRLSKSFIVEPWSENGSDTARVEFQVTQKPHAPL
;
A
#
# COMPACT_ATOMS: atom_id res chain seq x y z
N MET A 1 16.02 58.99 41.00
CA MET A 1 15.97 57.52 40.96
C MET A 1 14.96 57.03 39.90
N ASN A 2 15.35 56.83 38.63
CA ASN A 2 14.46 56.27 37.58
C ASN A 2 15.15 55.26 36.63
N LYS A 3 16.44 54.98 36.85
CA LYS A 3 17.23 54.05 36.04
C LYS A 3 16.68 52.60 35.97
N PRO A 4 16.12 51.99 37.04
CA PRO A 4 15.67 50.60 36.96
C PRO A 4 14.41 50.42 36.11
N ILE A 5 13.50 51.40 36.09
CA ILE A 5 12.25 51.35 35.30
C ILE A 5 12.55 51.48 33.80
N ALA A 6 13.51 52.32 33.42
CA ALA A 6 13.92 52.47 32.01
C ALA A 6 14.64 51.22 31.48
N ALA A 7 15.46 50.56 32.31
CA ALA A 7 16.10 49.30 31.97
C ALA A 7 15.07 48.16 31.80
N LEU A 8 14.08 48.07 32.71
CA LEU A 8 13.00 47.08 32.63
C LEU A 8 12.14 47.27 31.37
N LYS A 9 11.80 48.51 31.00
CA LYS A 9 11.06 48.82 29.76
C LYS A 9 11.82 48.39 28.51
N LYS A 10 13.14 48.60 28.47
CA LYS A 10 13.99 48.14 27.36
C LYS A 10 14.04 46.61 27.27
N ILE A 11 14.16 45.93 28.41
CA ILE A 11 14.13 44.45 28.46
C ILE A 11 12.79 43.92 27.96
N CYS A 12 11.66 44.44 28.46
CA CYS A 12 10.33 44.04 28.00
C CYS A 12 10.13 44.31 26.49
N PHE A 13 10.66 45.42 25.97
CA PHE A 13 10.61 45.72 24.54
C PHE A 13 11.38 44.68 23.70
N TRP A 14 12.61 44.32 24.09
CA TRP A 14 13.38 43.28 23.39
C TRP A 14 12.75 41.88 23.50
N ILE A 15 12.15 41.54 24.66
CA ILE A 15 11.38 40.30 24.81
C ILE A 15 10.17 40.30 23.88
N ALA A 16 9.42 41.39 23.81
CA ALA A 16 8.28 41.51 22.91
C ALA A 16 8.70 41.44 21.44
N LEU A 17 9.81 42.09 21.08
CA LEU A 17 10.33 42.10 19.72
C LEU A 17 10.81 40.70 19.29
N THR A 18 11.54 39.99 20.16
CA THR A 18 11.99 38.62 19.88
C THR A 18 10.80 37.64 19.80
N ALA A 19 9.81 37.77 20.67
CA ALA A 19 8.58 36.98 20.60
C ALA A 19 7.80 37.26 19.30
N ALA A 20 7.70 38.52 18.88
CA ALA A 20 7.07 38.90 17.62
C ALA A 20 7.82 38.34 16.41
N ALA A 21 9.15 38.42 16.40
CA ALA A 21 9.97 37.83 15.33
C ALA A 21 9.82 36.31 15.26
N ALA A 22 9.82 35.62 16.41
CA ALA A 22 9.56 34.18 16.47
C ALA A 22 8.17 33.82 15.95
N LEU A 23 7.14 34.60 16.30
CA LEU A 23 5.78 34.39 15.80
C LEU A 23 5.69 34.56 14.28
N ILE A 24 6.30 35.62 13.74
CA ILE A 24 6.36 35.88 12.29
C ILE A 24 7.08 34.71 11.59
N PHE A 25 8.18 34.23 12.16
CA PHE A 25 8.92 33.08 11.64
C PHE A 25 8.04 31.83 11.59
N THR A 26 7.39 31.47 12.71
CA THR A 26 6.49 30.30 12.77
C THR A 26 5.36 30.42 11.75
N ILE A 27 4.72 31.59 11.63
CA ILE A 27 3.65 31.81 10.64
C ILE A 27 4.19 31.64 9.22
N GLY A 28 5.35 32.22 8.91
CA GLY A 28 5.99 32.13 7.60
C GLY A 28 6.36 30.70 7.21
N VAL A 29 6.94 29.92 8.14
CA VAL A 29 7.25 28.50 7.95
C VAL A 29 5.99 27.69 7.65
N ASN A 30 4.94 27.88 8.45
CA ASN A 30 3.69 27.14 8.27
C ASN A 30 3.00 27.46 6.95
N TYR A 31 2.98 28.75 6.57
CA TYR A 31 2.47 29.18 5.28
C TYR A 31 3.24 28.54 4.12
N ASN A 32 4.58 28.59 4.16
CA ASN A 32 5.44 28.01 3.13
C ASN A 32 5.23 26.50 2.98
N VAL A 33 5.23 25.77 4.10
CA VAL A 33 5.04 24.30 4.11
C VAL A 33 3.67 23.93 3.54
N ASN A 34 2.59 24.58 3.99
CA ASN A 34 1.24 24.29 3.50
C ASN A 34 1.12 24.60 2.00
N HIS A 35 1.53 25.81 1.59
CA HIS A 35 1.42 26.24 0.20
C HIS A 35 2.14 25.30 -0.77
N LYS A 36 3.31 24.75 -0.38
CA LYS A 36 4.06 23.81 -1.22
C LYS A 36 3.52 22.39 -1.24
N THR A 37 2.65 21.99 -0.31
CA THR A 37 2.29 20.57 -0.10
C THR A 37 0.80 20.29 -0.23
N GLU A 38 -0.08 21.28 -0.09
CA GLU A 38 -1.54 21.13 -0.09
C GLU A 38 -2.06 20.39 -1.34
N SER A 39 -1.54 20.70 -2.52
CA SER A 39 -1.94 20.05 -3.78
C SER A 39 -1.56 18.57 -3.90
N ARG A 40 -0.75 18.04 -2.97
CA ARG A 40 -0.24 16.67 -2.97
C ARG A 40 -0.78 15.84 -1.80
N ILE A 41 -1.73 16.38 -1.03
CA ILE A 41 -2.38 15.69 0.09
C ILE A 41 -3.79 15.27 -0.33
N TYR A 42 -4.00 13.95 -0.35
CA TYR A 42 -5.27 13.32 -0.72
C TYR A 42 -6.00 12.84 0.54
N ASN A 43 -7.33 12.84 0.49
CA ASN A 43 -8.19 12.37 1.59
C ASN A 43 -8.86 11.03 1.31
N ALA A 44 -8.76 10.52 0.09
CA ALA A 44 -9.36 9.26 -0.34
C ALA A 44 -8.30 8.43 -1.09
N ALA A 45 -8.34 7.11 -0.95
CA ALA A 45 -7.38 6.21 -1.59
C ALA A 45 -7.53 6.23 -3.13
N ASP A 46 -8.76 6.35 -3.64
CA ASP A 46 -9.05 6.19 -5.08
C ASP A 46 -8.45 7.30 -5.95
N SER A 47 -8.27 8.50 -5.38
CA SER A 47 -7.73 9.67 -6.09
C SER A 47 -6.21 9.76 -6.09
N VAL A 48 -5.53 8.84 -5.40
CA VAL A 48 -4.07 8.81 -5.31
C VAL A 48 -3.48 8.18 -6.58
N PRO A 49 -2.42 8.76 -7.15
CA PRO A 49 -1.67 8.09 -8.23
C PRO A 49 -1.00 6.82 -7.71
N HIS A 50 -0.76 5.86 -8.61
CA HIS A 50 0.00 4.66 -8.25
C HIS A 50 1.44 5.03 -7.91
N ASN A 51 1.97 4.40 -6.84
CA ASN A 51 3.39 4.41 -6.51
C ASN A 51 3.79 3.02 -6.04
N LYS A 52 4.99 2.55 -6.41
CA LYS A 52 5.52 1.26 -5.96
C LYS A 52 5.50 1.12 -4.42
N VAL A 53 5.83 2.18 -3.68
CA VAL A 53 5.97 2.09 -2.22
C VAL A 53 5.09 3.12 -1.50
N ALA A 54 4.36 2.65 -0.50
CA ALA A 54 3.74 3.49 0.52
C ALA A 54 4.66 3.58 1.75
N LEU A 55 5.06 4.79 2.14
CA LEU A 55 5.73 5.03 3.42
C LEU A 55 4.67 5.22 4.52
N LEU A 56 4.47 4.18 5.33
CA LEU A 56 3.63 4.22 6.51
C LEU A 56 4.45 4.76 7.68
N LEU A 57 4.20 6.01 8.07
CA LEU A 57 4.89 6.62 9.20
C LEU A 57 4.41 6.01 10.52
N GLY A 58 5.35 5.76 11.44
CA GLY A 58 5.14 5.16 12.74
C GLY A 58 4.30 6.01 13.70
N THR A 59 3.53 5.31 14.52
CA THR A 59 2.83 5.86 15.69
C THR A 59 2.52 4.73 16.67
N SER A 60 2.46 5.06 17.96
CA SER A 60 2.10 4.10 19.00
C SER A 60 0.81 3.33 18.73
N PRO A 61 0.76 2.00 18.89
CA PRO A 61 -0.49 1.24 18.85
C PRO A 61 -1.41 1.57 20.05
N LEU A 62 -0.82 1.97 21.18
CA LEU A 62 -1.53 2.33 22.41
C LEU A 62 -1.31 3.80 22.75
N ASN A 63 -2.34 4.46 23.28
CA ASN A 63 -2.19 5.81 23.80
C ASN A 63 -1.56 5.80 25.22
N ARG A 64 -1.29 7.00 25.76
CA ARG A 64 -0.72 7.17 27.12
C ARG A 64 -1.52 6.55 28.26
N TYR A 65 -2.75 6.10 28.01
CA TYR A 65 -3.63 5.46 28.98
C TYR A 65 -3.77 3.95 28.74
N GLY A 66 -2.99 3.38 27.81
CA GLY A 66 -3.04 1.95 27.46
C GLY A 66 -4.20 1.55 26.55
N ASN A 67 -5.01 2.50 26.07
CA ASN A 67 -6.12 2.21 25.16
C ASN A 67 -5.65 2.19 23.70
N PRO A 68 -6.34 1.49 22.79
CA PRO A 68 -6.05 1.53 21.35
C PRO A 68 -5.95 2.96 20.82
N ASN A 69 -4.89 3.22 20.06
CA ASN A 69 -4.64 4.53 19.49
C ASN A 69 -5.36 4.67 18.14
N SER A 70 -6.36 5.56 18.08
CA SER A 70 -7.08 5.83 16.83
C SER A 70 -6.17 6.32 15.69
N TYR A 71 -5.05 6.97 16.01
CA TYR A 71 -4.07 7.38 14.99
C TYR A 71 -3.44 6.19 14.31
N PHE A 72 -3.11 5.16 15.10
CA PHE A 72 -2.52 3.92 14.60
C PHE A 72 -3.54 3.19 13.73
N THR A 73 -4.71 2.88 14.29
CA THR A 73 -5.76 2.15 13.59
C THR A 73 -6.14 2.83 12.27
N ASN A 74 -6.31 4.16 12.26
CA ASN A 74 -6.69 4.86 11.04
C ASN A 74 -5.59 4.85 9.99
N ARG A 75 -4.30 4.93 10.38
CA ARG A 75 -3.19 4.80 9.42
C ARG A 75 -3.10 3.40 8.83
N ILE A 76 -3.29 2.35 9.65
CA ILE A 76 -3.34 0.96 9.17
C ILE A 76 -4.48 0.76 8.17
N ASN A 77 -5.68 1.24 8.50
CA ASN A 77 -6.84 1.15 7.61
C ASN A 77 -6.60 1.86 6.28
N THR A 78 -6.01 3.07 6.31
CA THR A 78 -5.66 3.80 5.09
C THR A 78 -4.60 3.06 4.26
N ALA A 79 -3.60 2.46 4.90
CA ALA A 79 -2.55 1.72 4.20
C ALA A 79 -3.08 0.43 3.56
N ALA A 80 -3.90 -0.34 4.28
CA ALA A 80 -4.56 -1.51 3.74
C ALA A 80 -5.49 -1.13 2.57
N ALA A 81 -6.26 -0.05 2.69
CA ALA A 81 -7.14 0.43 1.62
C ALA A 81 -6.37 0.82 0.34
N LEU A 82 -5.23 1.49 0.47
CA LEU A 82 -4.38 1.84 -0.67
C LEU A 82 -3.83 0.59 -1.37
N PHE A 83 -3.40 -0.39 -0.59
CA PHE A 83 -2.90 -1.66 -1.12
C PHE A 83 -4.00 -2.42 -1.87
N HIS A 84 -5.17 -2.60 -1.25
CA HIS A 84 -6.30 -3.32 -1.87
C HIS A 84 -6.88 -2.60 -3.09
N ALA A 85 -6.75 -1.27 -3.15
CA ALA A 85 -7.13 -0.47 -4.31
C ALA A 85 -6.06 -0.50 -5.43
N GLY A 86 -4.98 -1.26 -5.27
CA GLY A 86 -3.89 -1.35 -6.25
C GLY A 86 -3.15 -0.02 -6.45
N LYS A 87 -3.17 0.88 -5.46
CA LYS A 87 -2.47 2.17 -5.52
C LYS A 87 -1.04 2.08 -5.07
N VAL A 88 -0.69 1.03 -4.31
CA VAL A 88 0.66 0.76 -3.83
C VAL A 88 0.96 -0.73 -3.86
N ASP A 89 2.22 -1.04 -4.17
CA ASP A 89 2.71 -2.40 -4.33
C ASP A 89 3.32 -2.96 -3.03
N TYR A 90 4.04 -2.10 -2.30
CA TYR A 90 4.67 -2.42 -1.01
C TYR A 90 4.33 -1.35 0.02
N ILE A 91 4.23 -1.77 1.28
CA ILE A 91 4.10 -0.87 2.42
C ILE A 91 5.42 -0.90 3.21
N LEU A 92 6.14 0.22 3.22
CA LEU A 92 7.29 0.45 4.08
C LEU A 92 6.80 0.98 5.44
N ALA A 93 6.75 0.11 6.43
CA ALA A 93 6.38 0.40 7.81
C ALA A 93 7.60 0.95 8.58
N SER A 94 7.71 2.27 8.69
CA SER A 94 8.87 2.94 9.32
C SER A 94 8.51 3.54 10.67
N GLY A 95 9.23 3.13 11.72
CA GLY A 95 8.96 3.55 13.09
C GLY A 95 10.13 3.29 14.05
N ASP A 96 9.88 3.53 15.32
CA ASP A 96 10.87 3.38 16.39
C ASP A 96 10.85 1.95 16.98
N ASN A 97 12.04 1.41 17.28
CA ASN A 97 12.26 0.13 17.98
C ASN A 97 13.34 0.23 19.08
N HIS A 98 13.59 1.41 19.65
CA HIS A 98 14.71 1.62 20.59
C HIS A 98 14.52 0.96 21.97
N THR A 99 13.32 0.51 22.32
CA THR A 99 13.06 -0.18 23.60
C THR A 99 12.51 -1.57 23.36
N ARG A 100 12.98 -2.56 24.13
CA ARG A 100 12.52 -3.96 24.08
C ARG A 100 11.00 -4.14 24.25
N GLN A 101 10.31 -3.12 24.75
CA GLN A 101 8.88 -3.13 25.03
C GLN A 101 8.07 -2.40 23.94
N TYR A 102 8.72 -1.89 22.88
CA TYR A 102 8.10 -1.01 21.90
C TYR A 102 8.68 -1.21 20.50
N ASP A 103 7.97 -1.99 19.69
CA ASP A 103 8.30 -2.26 18.30
C ASP A 103 7.13 -1.79 17.42
N GLU A 104 7.16 -0.51 17.02
CA GLU A 104 6.10 0.05 16.16
C GLU A 104 6.04 -0.62 14.79
N PRO A 105 7.17 -0.85 14.07
CA PRO A 105 7.14 -1.49 12.76
C PRO A 105 6.52 -2.89 12.78
N THR A 106 6.86 -3.72 13.76
CA THR A 106 6.28 -5.07 13.88
C THR A 106 4.79 -5.00 14.18
N ALA A 107 4.34 -4.11 15.07
CA ALA A 107 2.92 -3.90 15.32
C ALA A 107 2.15 -3.45 14.06
N MET A 108 2.76 -2.58 13.24
CA MET A 108 2.18 -2.16 11.96
C MET A 108 2.06 -3.33 10.99
N ARG A 109 3.11 -4.16 10.83
CA ARG A 109 3.06 -5.35 9.98
C ARG A 109 1.97 -6.31 10.40
N ASP A 110 1.93 -6.68 11.68
CA ASP A 110 0.97 -7.66 12.17
C ASP A 110 -0.46 -7.15 11.98
N SER A 111 -0.68 -5.85 12.17
CA SER A 111 -1.95 -5.21 11.90
C SER A 111 -2.29 -5.20 10.41
N LEU A 112 -1.35 -4.91 9.51
CA LEU A 112 -1.58 -4.94 8.06
C LEU A 112 -1.90 -6.35 7.55
N ILE A 113 -1.21 -7.37 8.07
CA ILE A 113 -1.50 -8.78 7.77
C ILE A 113 -2.92 -9.13 8.23
N ALA A 114 -3.33 -8.70 9.42
CA ALA A 114 -4.69 -8.88 9.89
C ALA A 114 -5.75 -8.17 9.00
N HIS A 115 -5.35 -7.16 8.22
CA HIS A 115 -6.20 -6.48 7.23
C HIS A 115 -6.05 -7.05 5.81
N GLY A 116 -5.43 -8.23 5.65
CA GLY A 116 -5.33 -8.94 4.38
C GLY A 116 -4.17 -8.52 3.48
N VAL A 117 -3.21 -7.73 3.97
CA VAL A 117 -1.99 -7.43 3.22
C VAL A 117 -1.00 -8.61 3.37
N PRO A 118 -0.48 -9.20 2.27
CA PRO A 118 0.51 -10.26 2.36
C PRO A 118 1.77 -9.83 3.09
N ALA A 119 2.33 -10.72 3.93
CA ALA A 119 3.50 -10.41 4.75
C ALA A 119 4.74 -10.02 3.92
N ASP A 120 4.89 -10.56 2.72
CA ASP A 120 5.98 -10.26 1.78
C ASP A 120 5.79 -8.92 1.03
N ARG A 121 4.63 -8.27 1.21
CA ARG A 121 4.36 -6.90 0.73
C ARG A 121 4.56 -5.83 1.82
N VAL A 122 4.92 -6.23 3.04
CA VAL A 122 5.21 -5.31 4.15
C VAL A 122 6.71 -5.33 4.47
N ILE A 123 7.36 -4.19 4.33
CA ILE A 123 8.79 -4.00 4.58
C ILE A 123 8.96 -3.20 5.87
N LEU A 124 9.83 -3.65 6.76
CA LEU A 124 10.03 -3.05 8.07
C LEU A 124 11.24 -2.12 8.06
N ASP A 125 11.06 -0.92 8.61
CA ASP A 125 12.14 0.02 8.90
C ASP A 125 12.15 0.40 10.38
N TYR A 126 13.12 -0.16 11.11
CA TYR A 126 13.27 0.01 12.57
C TYR A 126 14.05 1.24 13.01
N ALA A 127 14.54 2.06 12.08
CA ALA A 127 15.34 3.23 12.37
C ALA A 127 14.63 4.56 12.01
N GLY A 128 13.30 4.54 12.02
CA GLY A 128 12.43 5.69 11.76
C GLY A 128 12.16 6.58 12.99
N PHE A 129 13.20 6.97 13.74
CA PHE A 129 13.05 7.70 15.02
C PHE A 129 12.42 9.10 14.86
N ARG A 130 12.58 9.69 13.68
CA ARG A 130 12.03 11.00 13.32
C ARG A 130 11.48 10.90 11.91
N THR A 131 10.53 11.76 11.58
CA THR A 131 10.04 11.89 10.20
C THR A 131 11.15 12.12 9.18
N LEU A 132 12.19 12.88 9.56
CA LEU A 132 13.38 13.06 8.73
C LEU A 132 14.11 11.74 8.49
N ASP A 133 14.27 10.92 9.53
CA ASP A 133 14.95 9.62 9.42
C ASP A 133 14.17 8.68 8.49
N SER A 134 12.86 8.54 8.68
CA SER A 134 12.00 7.69 7.82
C SER A 134 12.05 8.11 6.35
N VAL A 135 11.99 9.42 6.08
CA VAL A 135 11.97 9.94 4.70
C VAL A 135 13.33 9.78 4.02
N VAL A 136 14.42 10.14 4.70
CA VAL A 136 15.77 10.02 4.10
C VAL A 136 16.12 8.55 3.90
N ARG A 137 15.79 7.67 4.86
CA ARG A 137 16.01 6.23 4.73
C ARG A 137 15.19 5.63 3.59
N ALA A 138 13.94 6.07 3.37
CA ALA A 138 13.16 5.62 2.22
C ALA A 138 13.92 5.79 0.90
N LYS A 139 14.71 6.87 0.75
CA LYS A 139 15.58 7.06 -0.42
C LYS A 139 16.91 6.31 -0.30
N ASP A 140 17.68 6.58 0.73
CA ASP A 140 19.08 6.15 0.80
C ASP A 140 19.23 4.64 1.10
N VAL A 141 18.29 4.08 1.87
CA VAL A 141 18.28 2.66 2.25
C VAL A 141 17.38 1.86 1.31
N PHE A 142 16.16 2.35 1.05
CA PHE A 142 15.16 1.59 0.30
C PHE A 142 15.04 1.97 -1.18
N GLY A 143 15.84 2.94 -1.67
CA GLY A 143 15.90 3.31 -3.08
C GLY A 143 14.60 3.92 -3.64
N CYS A 144 13.75 4.50 -2.80
CA CYS A 144 12.48 5.07 -3.24
C CYS A 144 12.66 6.49 -3.79
N ASP A 145 12.59 6.65 -5.11
CA ASP A 145 12.57 7.95 -5.79
C ASP A 145 11.16 8.56 -5.87
N SER A 146 10.12 7.73 -5.79
CA SER A 146 8.72 8.14 -5.64
C SER A 146 8.00 7.28 -4.60
N LEU A 147 7.07 7.87 -3.85
CA LEU A 147 6.33 7.16 -2.81
C LEU A 147 5.00 7.84 -2.42
N THR A 148 4.13 7.07 -1.76
CA THR A 148 2.91 7.58 -1.12
C THR A 148 3.09 7.62 0.40
N ILE A 149 3.09 8.78 1.03
CA ILE A 149 3.21 8.93 2.50
C ILE A 149 1.85 8.76 3.16
N ILE A 150 1.77 7.94 4.22
CA ILE A 150 0.54 7.71 4.97
C ILE A 150 0.70 8.22 6.39
N SER A 151 -0.11 9.21 6.76
CA SER A 151 -0.09 9.84 8.09
C SER A 151 -1.35 10.68 8.33
N GLN A 152 -1.42 11.48 9.39
CA GLN A 152 -2.50 12.47 9.55
C GLN A 152 -2.20 13.75 8.76
N ALA A 153 -3.24 14.47 8.36
CA ALA A 153 -3.17 15.67 7.53
C ALA A 153 -2.05 16.66 7.94
N ASP A 154 -1.98 17.05 9.21
CA ASP A 154 -0.99 18.02 9.70
C ASP A 154 0.46 17.50 9.58
N HIS A 155 0.65 16.19 9.72
CA HIS A 155 1.93 15.50 9.64
C HIS A 155 2.32 15.21 8.17
N CYS A 156 1.34 14.96 7.29
CA CYS A 156 1.56 14.75 5.85
C CYS A 156 2.30 15.93 5.21
N ALA A 157 1.89 17.16 5.49
CA ALA A 157 2.55 18.36 4.96
C ALA A 157 4.04 18.44 5.34
N ARG A 158 4.36 18.13 6.61
CA ARG A 158 5.75 18.09 7.10
C ARG A 158 6.57 17.00 6.42
N ALA A 159 6.00 15.80 6.28
CA ALA A 159 6.66 14.68 5.63
C ALA A 159 6.87 14.91 4.13
N LEU A 160 5.90 15.50 3.44
CA LEU A 160 6.01 15.88 2.02
C LEU A 160 7.10 16.92 1.78
N TYR A 161 7.22 17.91 2.68
CA TYR A 161 8.28 18.91 2.58
C TYR A 161 9.66 18.27 2.71
N LEU A 162 9.83 17.36 3.67
CA LEU A 162 11.05 16.58 3.84
C LEU A 162 11.35 15.72 2.61
N ALA A 163 10.34 15.03 2.07
CA ALA A 163 10.50 14.20 0.88
C ALA A 163 10.96 15.02 -0.32
N GLN A 164 10.36 16.19 -0.52
CA GLN A 164 10.78 17.13 -1.56
C GLN A 164 12.23 17.59 -1.36
N SER A 165 12.64 17.90 -0.12
CA SER A 165 14.02 18.30 0.18
C SER A 165 15.03 17.16 -0.01
N ALA A 166 14.61 15.90 0.14
CA ALA A 166 15.41 14.72 -0.16
C ALA A 166 15.38 14.35 -1.65
N GLY A 167 14.64 15.09 -2.49
CA GLY A 167 14.48 14.80 -3.90
C GLY A 167 13.66 13.54 -4.18
N ILE A 168 12.63 13.28 -3.37
CA ILE A 168 11.66 12.19 -3.54
C ILE A 168 10.36 12.78 -4.08
N HIS A 169 9.83 12.21 -5.16
CA HIS A 169 8.53 12.52 -5.71
C HIS A 169 7.43 11.87 -4.85
N ALA A 170 7.00 12.59 -3.81
CA ALA A 170 6.01 12.09 -2.87
C ALA A 170 4.63 12.75 -3.03
N VAL A 171 3.59 11.92 -2.90
CA VAL A 171 2.23 12.32 -2.55
C VAL A 171 1.91 11.82 -1.14
N ALA A 172 0.87 12.35 -0.50
CA ALA A 172 0.47 11.88 0.83
C ALA A 172 -1.02 11.64 0.95
N VAL A 173 -1.40 10.70 1.80
CA VAL A 173 -2.79 10.37 2.10
C VAL A 173 -3.03 10.63 3.59
N ALA A 174 -3.98 11.52 3.86
CA ALA A 174 -4.39 11.88 5.19
C ALA A 174 -5.33 10.82 5.78
N ALA A 175 -4.83 10.02 6.71
CA ALA A 175 -5.63 9.13 7.52
C ALA A 175 -6.65 9.95 8.34
N PRO A 176 -7.95 9.58 8.33
CA PRO A 176 -8.99 10.34 8.99
C PRO A 176 -8.75 10.36 10.50
N LEU A 177 -9.14 11.45 11.17
CA LEU A 177 -9.05 11.54 12.62
C LEU A 177 -10.29 12.21 13.20
N ARG A 178 -11.01 11.47 14.05
CA ARG A 178 -12.10 12.03 14.88
C ARG A 178 -11.54 12.41 16.24
N ALA A 179 -11.19 13.69 16.40
CA ALA A 179 -10.73 14.25 17.67
C ALA A 179 -11.50 15.53 18.00
N GLY A 180 -11.76 15.80 19.29
CA GLY A 180 -12.41 17.02 19.75
C GLY A 180 -11.59 18.29 19.45
N ARG A 181 -12.25 19.46 19.43
CA ARG A 181 -11.65 20.75 19.03
C ARG A 181 -10.35 21.08 19.80
N ALA A 182 -10.34 20.90 21.12
CA ALA A 182 -9.19 21.19 21.96
C ALA A 182 -7.97 20.30 21.64
N VAL A 183 -8.20 19.03 21.34
CA VAL A 183 -7.15 18.08 20.95
C VAL A 183 -6.54 18.48 19.61
N ARG A 184 -7.38 18.82 18.62
CA ARG A 184 -6.93 19.30 17.30
C ARG A 184 -6.07 20.56 17.41
N ILE A 185 -6.47 21.55 18.21
CA ILE A 185 -5.68 22.78 18.42
C ILE A 185 -4.31 22.46 19.02
N ARG A 186 -4.25 21.61 20.04
CA ARG A 186 -2.99 21.21 20.67
C ARG A 186 -2.05 20.53 19.67
N LEU A 187 -2.59 19.66 18.81
CA LEU A 187 -1.80 18.96 17.79
C LEU A 187 -1.30 19.90 16.71
N ALA A 188 -2.16 20.80 16.23
CA ALA A 188 -1.77 21.81 15.26
C ALA A 188 -0.62 22.67 15.78
N LEU A 189 -0.71 23.16 17.03
CA LEU A 189 0.37 23.92 17.67
C LEU A 189 1.66 23.10 17.79
N ARG A 190 1.55 21.82 18.16
CA ARG A 190 2.71 20.91 18.21
C ARG A 190 3.36 20.78 16.84
N GLU A 191 2.56 20.65 15.77
CA GLU A 191 3.09 20.54 14.41
C GLU A 191 3.69 21.84 13.90
N TRP A 192 3.16 23.01 14.30
CA TRP A 192 3.77 24.29 13.97
C TRP A 192 5.20 24.38 14.50
N LEU A 193 5.41 24.05 15.78
CA LEU A 193 6.74 24.00 16.39
C LEU A 193 7.63 22.90 15.78
N ALA A 194 7.04 21.77 15.38
CA ALA A 194 7.78 20.70 14.72
C ALA A 194 8.26 21.10 13.32
N ARG A 195 7.49 21.92 12.58
CA ARG A 195 7.89 22.48 11.29
C ARG A 195 9.01 23.51 11.43
N ASP A 196 8.95 24.35 12.47
CA ASP A 196 10.04 25.30 12.77
C ASP A 196 11.35 24.55 13.02
N LYS A 197 11.31 23.52 13.88
CA LYS A 197 12.44 22.63 14.13
C LYS A 197 12.94 21.94 12.85
N MET A 198 12.03 21.45 12.01
CA MET A 198 12.37 20.82 10.73
C MET A 198 13.15 21.77 9.81
N ILE A 199 12.69 23.02 9.64
CA ILE A 199 13.38 24.00 8.81
C ILE A 199 14.78 24.29 9.36
N LEU A 200 14.92 24.41 10.69
CA LEU A 200 16.24 24.57 11.32
C LEU A 200 17.15 23.36 11.11
N ASP A 201 16.62 22.13 11.21
CA ASP A 201 17.39 20.91 10.95
C ASP A 201 17.85 20.85 9.48
N LEU A 202 17.00 21.26 8.54
CA LEU A 202 17.34 21.34 7.12
C LEU A 202 18.42 22.40 6.84
N TRP A 203 18.30 23.59 7.46
CA TRP A 203 19.31 24.65 7.33
C TRP A 203 20.66 24.27 7.95
N THR A 204 20.64 23.48 9.02
CA THR A 204 21.86 22.98 9.68
C THR A 204 22.43 21.71 9.04
N GLY A 205 21.79 21.19 7.99
CA GLY A 205 22.27 20.01 7.25
C GLY A 205 22.27 18.73 8.08
N LYS A 206 21.37 18.60 9.06
CA LYS A 206 21.36 17.47 9.99
C LYS A 206 21.03 16.18 9.27
N LYS A 207 21.94 15.21 9.33
CA LYS A 207 21.80 13.88 8.71
C LYS A 207 20.97 12.92 9.56
N PRO A 208 20.34 11.90 8.96
CA PRO A 208 19.64 10.86 9.71
C PRO A 208 20.61 10.11 10.61
N ARG A 209 20.07 9.61 11.74
CA ARG A 209 20.91 9.06 12.81
C ARG A 209 21.52 7.69 12.46
N PHE A 210 20.84 6.92 11.61
CA PHE A 210 21.28 5.59 11.17
C PHE A 210 20.97 5.41 9.68
N LEU A 211 22.01 5.37 8.86
CA LEU A 211 21.96 4.91 7.48
C LEU A 211 22.51 3.49 7.50
N GLY A 212 21.65 2.51 7.22
CA GLY A 212 22.03 1.09 7.19
C GLY A 212 22.54 0.69 5.82
N GLU A 213 22.71 -0.62 5.60
CA GLU A 213 22.92 -1.17 4.26
C GLU A 213 21.69 -0.95 3.38
N LYS A 214 21.91 -0.81 2.06
CA LYS A 214 20.83 -0.63 1.10
C LYS A 214 20.00 -1.92 1.00
N ILE A 215 18.69 -1.79 1.14
CA ILE A 215 17.72 -2.87 1.02
C ILE A 215 16.98 -2.66 -0.29
N GLU A 216 17.13 -3.60 -1.23
CA GLU A 216 16.39 -3.55 -2.48
C GLU A 216 14.95 -4.01 -2.26
N ILE A 217 14.00 -3.12 -2.53
CA ILE A 217 12.59 -3.48 -2.60
C ILE A 217 12.39 -4.22 -3.92
N PRO A 218 11.97 -5.49 -3.91
CA PRO A 218 11.78 -6.26 -5.13
C PRO A 218 10.88 -5.49 -6.10
N ASP A 219 11.22 -5.47 -7.38
CA ASP A 219 10.25 -5.07 -8.39
C ASP A 219 9.16 -6.13 -8.42
N ILE A 220 7.89 -5.71 -8.41
CA ILE A 220 6.86 -6.60 -8.92
C ILE A 220 7.16 -6.68 -10.42
N THR A 221 7.89 -7.71 -10.83
CA THR A 221 7.84 -8.13 -12.23
C THR A 221 6.39 -8.48 -12.50
N PRO A 222 5.68 -7.78 -13.42
CA PRO A 222 4.40 -8.26 -13.89
C PRO A 222 4.68 -9.69 -14.34
N ASN A 223 4.07 -10.65 -13.67
CA ASN A 223 4.07 -12.01 -14.16
C ASN A 223 3.52 -11.90 -15.59
N PRO A 224 4.28 -12.24 -16.65
CA PRO A 224 3.84 -11.93 -18.01
C PRO A 224 2.53 -12.68 -18.26
N MET A 225 1.43 -11.93 -18.20
CA MET A 225 0.09 -12.46 -18.32
C MET A 225 -0.39 -12.24 -19.74
N THR A 226 -0.76 -13.32 -20.42
CA THR A 226 -1.39 -13.22 -21.73
C THR A 226 -2.84 -13.64 -21.57
N SER A 227 -3.74 -12.66 -21.56
CA SER A 227 -5.20 -12.89 -21.58
C SER A 227 -5.70 -12.84 -23.02
N TYR A 228 -6.54 -13.79 -23.39
CA TYR A 228 -7.23 -13.79 -24.67
C TYR A 228 -8.56 -14.55 -24.56
N SER A 229 -9.51 -14.15 -25.38
CA SER A 229 -10.86 -14.70 -25.42
C SER A 229 -11.22 -15.02 -26.87
N THR A 230 -12.05 -16.04 -27.09
CA THR A 230 -12.65 -16.28 -28.41
C THR A 230 -13.70 -15.21 -28.77
N ARG A 231 -14.16 -14.45 -27.78
CA ARG A 231 -15.10 -13.33 -27.92
C ARG A 231 -14.44 -12.01 -27.58
N ASP A 232 -14.47 -11.07 -28.52
CA ASP A 232 -14.07 -9.69 -28.29
C ASP A 232 -14.94 -9.04 -27.21
N GLY A 233 -14.32 -8.24 -26.33
CA GLY A 233 -14.99 -7.60 -25.21
C GLY A 233 -15.18 -8.49 -23.98
N VAL A 234 -14.70 -9.73 -23.98
CA VAL A 234 -14.62 -10.56 -22.77
C VAL A 234 -13.17 -10.82 -22.43
N SER A 235 -12.77 -10.61 -21.18
CA SER A 235 -11.40 -10.88 -20.73
C SER A 235 -11.36 -11.62 -19.40
N LEU A 236 -10.25 -12.33 -19.16
CA LEU A 236 -9.95 -13.07 -17.94
C LEU A 236 -8.54 -12.70 -17.50
N THR A 237 -8.39 -12.18 -16.30
CA THR A 237 -7.08 -11.81 -15.73
C THR A 237 -6.89 -12.44 -14.35
N VAL A 238 -5.65 -12.64 -13.92
CA VAL A 238 -5.33 -12.98 -12.52
C VAL A 238 -4.94 -11.68 -11.82
N ILE A 239 -5.58 -11.40 -10.68
CA ILE A 239 -5.44 -10.11 -9.98
C ILE A 239 -4.26 -10.11 -9.00
N GLU A 240 -3.87 -11.27 -8.50
CA GLU A 240 -2.76 -11.43 -7.55
C GLU A 240 -1.68 -12.35 -8.11
N PRO A 241 -0.90 -11.91 -9.12
CA PRO A 241 0.11 -12.76 -9.72
C PRO A 241 1.19 -13.23 -8.73
N ASP A 242 1.36 -12.57 -7.60
CA ASP A 242 2.25 -12.98 -6.53
C ASP A 242 1.74 -14.17 -5.69
N SER A 243 0.43 -14.46 -5.70
CA SER A 243 -0.10 -15.67 -5.09
C SER A 243 0.24 -16.93 -5.90
N LEU A 244 0.73 -16.77 -7.14
CA LEU A 244 1.20 -17.84 -8.02
C LEU A 244 2.59 -18.36 -7.64
N ARG A 245 2.94 -18.29 -6.35
CA ARG A 245 4.17 -18.84 -5.78
C ARG A 245 3.85 -20.12 -5.03
N ILE A 246 4.59 -21.18 -5.30
CA ILE A 246 4.33 -22.51 -4.71
C ILE A 246 4.41 -22.45 -3.17
N PRO A 247 3.43 -23.04 -2.43
CA PRO A 247 2.23 -23.72 -2.93
C PRO A 247 1.14 -22.75 -3.42
N VAL A 248 0.47 -23.09 -4.52
CA VAL A 248 -0.62 -22.29 -5.11
C VAL A 248 -1.98 -22.86 -4.66
N ASP A 249 -2.49 -22.36 -3.54
CA ASP A 249 -3.73 -22.85 -2.93
C ASP A 249 -5.00 -22.28 -3.58
N SER A 250 -4.93 -21.04 -4.08
CA SER A 250 -6.02 -20.37 -4.77
C SER A 250 -5.52 -19.35 -5.80
N ILE A 251 -6.27 -19.19 -6.89
CA ILE A 251 -6.02 -18.20 -7.93
C ILE A 251 -7.20 -17.22 -7.92
N ILE A 252 -6.91 -15.93 -7.71
CA ILE A 252 -7.93 -14.87 -7.76
C ILE A 252 -7.96 -14.31 -9.16
N ILE A 253 -9.12 -14.37 -9.78
CA ILE A 253 -9.35 -13.95 -11.16
C ILE A 253 -10.42 -12.88 -11.26
N GLU A 254 -10.33 -12.08 -12.30
CA GLU A 254 -11.36 -11.13 -12.70
C GLU A 254 -11.81 -11.43 -14.13
N PHE A 255 -13.12 -11.50 -14.31
CA PHE A 255 -13.73 -11.45 -15.62
C PHE A 255 -14.27 -10.05 -15.87
N VAL A 256 -14.05 -9.56 -17.08
CA VAL A 256 -14.66 -8.32 -17.57
C VAL A 256 -15.52 -8.67 -18.78
N ASN A 257 -16.76 -8.17 -18.79
CA ASN A 257 -17.67 -8.21 -19.92
C ASN A 257 -17.95 -6.78 -20.37
N ASP A 258 -17.25 -6.33 -21.40
CA ASP A 258 -17.45 -5.05 -22.09
C ASP A 258 -18.41 -5.16 -23.28
N THR A 259 -19.08 -6.31 -23.43
CA THR A 259 -20.08 -6.50 -24.48
C THR A 259 -21.42 -5.91 -24.05
N ASP A 260 -22.29 -5.62 -25.03
CA ASP A 260 -23.67 -5.18 -24.78
C ASP A 260 -24.60 -6.32 -24.36
N LYS A 261 -24.07 -7.53 -24.13
CA LYS A 261 -24.85 -8.74 -23.91
C LYS A 261 -24.46 -9.43 -22.61
N GLU A 262 -25.43 -10.12 -22.00
CA GLU A 262 -25.15 -10.92 -20.83
C GLU A 262 -24.33 -12.17 -21.22
N ILE A 263 -23.39 -12.53 -20.34
CA ILE A 263 -22.64 -13.78 -20.48
C ILE A 263 -22.97 -14.73 -19.33
N LEU A 264 -23.08 -16.01 -19.64
CA LEU A 264 -23.30 -17.08 -18.69
C LEU A 264 -22.07 -17.96 -18.68
N PHE A 265 -21.43 -18.07 -17.53
CA PHE A 265 -20.27 -18.93 -17.37
C PHE A 265 -20.67 -20.39 -17.19
N GLY A 266 -19.89 -21.29 -17.78
CA GLY A 266 -19.97 -22.72 -17.51
C GLY A 266 -19.45 -23.07 -16.11
N GLU A 267 -19.63 -24.33 -15.73
CA GLU A 267 -19.37 -24.80 -14.37
C GLU A 267 -17.87 -24.93 -14.05
N ASP A 268 -17.01 -25.08 -15.06
CA ASP A 268 -15.65 -25.60 -14.85
C ASP A 268 -14.53 -24.67 -15.30
N TYR A 269 -13.49 -24.62 -14.49
CA TYR A 269 -12.17 -24.10 -14.87
C TYR A 269 -11.28 -25.23 -15.35
N LEU A 270 -10.49 -24.95 -16.39
CA LEU A 270 -9.46 -25.84 -16.89
C LEU A 270 -8.08 -25.25 -16.62
N ILE A 271 -7.25 -25.96 -15.85
CA ILE A 271 -5.85 -25.59 -15.60
C ILE A 271 -4.93 -26.51 -16.40
N GLU A 272 -4.06 -25.91 -17.20
CA GLU A 272 -3.06 -26.60 -18.02
C GLU A 272 -1.66 -26.07 -17.72
N ARG A 273 -0.67 -26.94 -17.90
CA ARG A 273 0.76 -26.62 -17.82
C ARG A 273 1.38 -26.70 -19.21
N ASP A 274 2.20 -25.72 -19.55
CA ASP A 274 3.03 -25.77 -20.75
C ASP A 274 4.22 -26.73 -20.54
N ASN A 275 4.36 -27.68 -21.47
CA ASN A 275 5.49 -28.57 -21.60
C ASN A 275 6.11 -28.37 -22.98
N ALA A 276 7.01 -27.38 -23.10
CA ALA A 276 7.72 -27.07 -24.35
C ALA A 276 6.79 -26.79 -25.55
N GLY A 277 5.74 -25.99 -25.34
CA GLY A 277 4.77 -25.61 -26.36
C GLY A 277 3.53 -26.49 -26.43
N THR A 278 3.48 -27.58 -25.65
CA THR A 278 2.30 -28.46 -25.54
C THR A 278 1.62 -28.27 -24.18
N TRP A 279 0.34 -27.90 -24.21
CA TRP A 279 -0.47 -27.73 -23.01
C TRP A 279 -0.99 -29.08 -22.49
N THR A 280 -0.74 -29.36 -21.21
CA THR A 280 -1.17 -30.60 -20.54
C THR A 280 -2.03 -30.29 -19.32
N LYS A 281 -3.18 -30.96 -19.22
CA LYS A 281 -4.11 -30.77 -18.09
C LYS A 281 -3.47 -31.23 -16.78
N ILE A 282 -3.57 -30.41 -15.73
CA ILE A 282 -3.10 -30.82 -14.41
C ILE A 282 -4.12 -31.77 -13.77
N ARG A 283 -3.66 -32.88 -13.20
CA ARG A 283 -4.53 -33.85 -12.50
C ARG A 283 -4.90 -33.34 -11.10
N VAL A 284 -6.20 -33.35 -10.79
CA VAL A 284 -6.76 -32.99 -9.47
C VAL A 284 -6.75 -34.19 -8.52
N ASN A 285 -6.76 -33.92 -7.20
CA ASN A 285 -6.70 -34.97 -6.18
C ASN A 285 -7.94 -35.90 -6.23
N PRO A 286 -7.76 -37.24 -6.36
CA PRO A 286 -8.81 -38.26 -6.35
C PRO A 286 -9.74 -38.26 -5.15
N GLU A 287 -9.32 -37.76 -4.00
CA GLU A 287 -10.20 -37.64 -2.81
C GLU A 287 -11.39 -36.70 -3.05
N TYR A 288 -11.35 -35.90 -4.11
CA TYR A 288 -12.45 -35.04 -4.56
C TYR A 288 -13.17 -35.58 -5.82
N ILE A 289 -12.91 -36.82 -6.26
CA ILE A 289 -13.42 -37.37 -7.53
C ILE A 289 -14.71 -38.19 -7.35
N GLY A 290 -15.76 -37.73 -8.05
CA GLY A 290 -16.99 -38.46 -8.39
C GLY A 290 -17.45 -38.27 -9.85
N SER A 291 -16.74 -37.49 -10.66
CA SER A 291 -16.93 -37.36 -12.11
C SER A 291 -15.71 -36.60 -12.69
N ASP A 292 -15.42 -36.74 -13.99
CA ASP A 292 -14.27 -36.14 -14.70
C ASP A 292 -14.28 -34.58 -14.79
N ILE A 293 -14.59 -33.87 -13.70
CA ILE A 293 -14.86 -32.43 -13.68
C ILE A 293 -14.33 -31.78 -12.39
N ILE A 294 -13.66 -30.62 -12.51
CA ILE A 294 -13.06 -29.87 -11.38
C ILE A 294 -14.03 -28.80 -10.88
N THR A 295 -14.33 -28.86 -9.58
CA THR A 295 -15.32 -28.07 -8.83
C THR A 295 -15.06 -26.56 -8.71
N HIS A 296 -15.97 -25.72 -9.22
CA HIS A 296 -16.93 -24.88 -8.46
C HIS A 296 -18.09 -24.50 -9.40
N ALA A 297 -19.09 -25.39 -9.44
CA ALA A 297 -20.38 -25.16 -10.06
C ALA A 297 -21.11 -23.97 -9.43
N ILE A 298 -21.01 -22.81 -10.05
CA ILE A 298 -22.14 -21.88 -10.14
C ILE A 298 -22.11 -21.35 -11.56
N GLY A 299 -23.04 -21.77 -12.41
CA GLY A 299 -23.35 -21.02 -13.61
C GLY A 299 -23.80 -19.63 -13.18
N TYR A 300 -22.92 -18.64 -13.29
CA TYR A 300 -23.23 -17.27 -12.91
C TYR A 300 -23.27 -16.40 -14.16
N ARG A 301 -24.12 -15.39 -14.07
CA ARG A 301 -24.31 -14.40 -15.13
C ARG A 301 -23.44 -13.19 -14.84
N LEU A 302 -22.84 -12.64 -15.89
CA LEU A 302 -22.14 -11.37 -15.83
C LEU A 302 -22.83 -10.41 -16.80
N ALA A 303 -23.35 -9.32 -16.22
CA ALA A 303 -24.11 -8.32 -16.94
C ALA A 303 -23.25 -7.59 -18.00
N PRO A 304 -23.86 -6.97 -19.01
CA PRO A 304 -23.17 -6.06 -19.91
C PRO A 304 -22.39 -4.97 -19.15
N HIS A 305 -21.22 -4.59 -19.67
CA HIS A 305 -20.36 -3.53 -19.13
C HIS A 305 -20.04 -3.69 -17.63
N SER A 306 -19.75 -4.91 -17.21
CA SER A 306 -19.49 -5.22 -15.79
C SER A 306 -18.34 -6.20 -15.60
N SER A 307 -17.80 -6.24 -14.38
CA SER A 307 -16.77 -7.17 -13.99
C SER A 307 -17.15 -7.96 -12.74
N CYS A 308 -16.57 -9.14 -12.59
CA CYS A 308 -16.70 -9.94 -11.37
C CYS A 308 -15.37 -10.58 -11.00
N ARG A 309 -15.15 -10.71 -9.69
CA ARG A 309 -13.98 -11.40 -9.15
C ARG A 309 -14.39 -12.75 -8.58
N HIS A 310 -13.58 -13.75 -8.85
CA HIS A 310 -13.76 -15.09 -8.32
C HIS A 310 -12.45 -15.62 -7.74
N THR A 311 -12.54 -16.40 -6.67
CA THR A 311 -11.40 -17.09 -6.08
C THR A 311 -11.51 -18.57 -6.44
N ASP A 312 -10.71 -19.01 -7.40
CA ASP A 312 -10.58 -20.42 -7.74
C ASP A 312 -9.68 -21.11 -6.72
N LYS A 313 -10.26 -21.93 -5.83
CA LYS A 313 -9.48 -22.82 -4.97
C LYS A 313 -9.03 -24.00 -5.83
N THR A 314 -7.77 -23.99 -6.24
CA THR A 314 -7.26 -24.86 -7.32
C THR A 314 -7.45 -26.35 -7.00
N ARG A 315 -7.55 -26.75 -5.72
CA ARG A 315 -7.80 -28.12 -5.22
C ARG A 315 -6.91 -29.20 -5.86
N VAL A 316 -5.80 -28.78 -6.47
CA VAL A 316 -4.80 -29.65 -7.06
C VAL A 316 -3.96 -30.23 -5.92
N TYR A 317 -3.32 -31.39 -6.11
CA TYR A 317 -2.29 -31.86 -5.18
C TYR A 317 -1.34 -30.70 -4.84
N SER A 318 -1.01 -30.51 -3.56
CA SER A 318 -0.05 -29.48 -3.11
C SER A 318 1.34 -29.59 -3.77
N LYS A 319 1.62 -30.71 -4.45
CA LYS A 319 2.84 -31.01 -5.23
C LYS A 319 2.69 -30.92 -6.76
N ALA A 320 1.50 -30.62 -7.29
CA ALA A 320 1.28 -30.61 -8.75
C ALA A 320 1.75 -29.33 -9.43
N PHE A 321 1.79 -28.22 -8.70
CA PHE A 321 2.43 -27.00 -9.18
C PHE A 321 3.94 -27.10 -8.98
N SER A 322 4.68 -26.79 -10.04
CA SER A 322 6.13 -26.62 -10.03
C SER A 322 6.48 -25.40 -10.89
N PRO A 323 7.67 -24.78 -10.74
CA PRO A 323 7.98 -23.58 -11.49
C PRO A 323 7.81 -23.80 -13.00
N GLY A 324 7.10 -22.91 -13.67
CA GLY A 324 6.73 -23.10 -15.08
C GLY A 324 5.57 -22.22 -15.53
N LYS A 325 5.23 -22.32 -16.82
CA LYS A 325 4.13 -21.58 -17.45
C LYS A 325 2.83 -22.39 -17.39
N TYR A 326 1.75 -21.72 -17.04
CA TYR A 326 0.43 -22.30 -16.83
C TYR A 326 -0.64 -21.48 -17.57
N ARG A 327 -1.77 -22.12 -17.83
CA ARG A 327 -2.95 -21.53 -18.46
C ARG A 327 -4.20 -21.91 -17.70
N LEU A 328 -5.02 -20.93 -17.37
CA LEU A 328 -6.36 -21.10 -16.84
C LEU A 328 -7.36 -20.73 -17.93
N SER A 329 -8.32 -21.60 -18.18
CA SER A 329 -9.39 -21.39 -19.17
C SER A 329 -10.76 -21.56 -18.54
N LYS A 330 -11.73 -20.78 -18.98
CA LYS A 330 -13.15 -20.95 -18.61
C LYS A 330 -14.05 -20.71 -19.81
N SER A 331 -14.99 -21.64 -20.01
CA SER A 331 -16.00 -21.53 -21.05
C SER A 331 -17.17 -20.67 -20.61
N PHE A 332 -17.76 -19.95 -21.55
CA PHE A 332 -18.96 -19.14 -21.35
C PHE A 332 -19.83 -19.12 -22.62
N ILE A 333 -21.06 -18.68 -22.47
CA ILE A 333 -22.03 -18.50 -23.56
C ILE A 333 -22.50 -17.05 -23.51
N VAL A 334 -22.65 -16.43 -24.67
CA VAL A 334 -23.15 -15.06 -24.81
C VAL A 334 -24.60 -15.11 -25.27
N GLU A 335 -25.45 -14.22 -24.76
CA GLU A 335 -26.84 -14.10 -25.20
C GLU A 335 -26.97 -13.80 -26.72
N PRO A 336 -27.95 -14.37 -27.47
CA PRO A 336 -28.91 -15.38 -27.04
C PRO A 336 -28.22 -16.72 -26.82
N TRP A 337 -28.62 -17.43 -25.77
CA TRP A 337 -28.03 -18.70 -25.29
C TRP A 337 -28.14 -19.83 -26.34
N SER A 338 -27.36 -19.74 -27.41
CA SER A 338 -27.46 -20.63 -28.57
C SER A 338 -26.61 -21.87 -28.37
N GLU A 339 -27.10 -23.02 -28.81
CA GLU A 339 -26.44 -24.33 -28.69
C GLU A 339 -25.17 -24.48 -29.55
N ASN A 340 -24.86 -23.51 -30.43
CA ASN A 340 -23.77 -23.61 -31.41
C ASN A 340 -22.40 -23.14 -30.88
N GLY A 341 -22.01 -23.69 -29.73
CA GLY A 341 -20.64 -23.61 -29.21
C GLY A 341 -20.47 -22.66 -28.03
N SER A 342 -19.62 -23.05 -27.08
CA SER A 342 -19.19 -22.22 -25.96
C SER A 342 -17.96 -21.40 -26.34
N ASP A 343 -17.98 -20.10 -26.09
CA ASP A 343 -16.80 -19.26 -26.10
C ASP A 343 -15.86 -19.63 -24.93
N THR A 344 -14.59 -19.23 -24.99
CA THR A 344 -13.61 -19.50 -23.94
C THR A 344 -12.70 -18.31 -23.71
N ALA A 345 -12.58 -17.88 -22.46
CA ALA A 345 -11.58 -16.91 -22.02
C ALA A 345 -10.42 -17.67 -21.35
N ARG A 346 -9.19 -17.21 -21.64
CA ARG A 346 -7.96 -17.84 -21.18
C ARG A 346 -7.01 -16.78 -20.62
N VAL A 347 -6.26 -17.18 -19.61
CA VAL A 347 -5.15 -16.40 -19.06
C VAL A 347 -3.94 -17.30 -18.85
N GLU A 348 -2.82 -16.90 -19.42
CA GLU A 348 -1.52 -17.53 -19.23
C GLU A 348 -0.75 -16.80 -18.13
N PHE A 349 -0.03 -17.54 -17.28
CA PHE A 349 0.74 -16.99 -16.16
C PHE A 349 1.93 -17.89 -15.79
N GLN A 350 2.94 -17.32 -15.16
CA GLN A 350 4.08 -18.07 -14.61
C GLN A 350 3.82 -18.46 -13.16
N VAL A 351 4.13 -19.69 -12.78
CA VAL A 351 4.24 -20.10 -11.38
C VAL A 351 5.72 -20.12 -11.01
N THR A 352 6.05 -19.52 -9.87
CA THR A 352 7.43 -19.43 -9.37
C THR A 352 7.56 -20.04 -7.97
N GLN A 353 8.80 -20.26 -7.51
CA GLN A 353 9.05 -20.73 -6.15
C GLN A 353 9.05 -19.53 -5.19
N LYS A 354 8.51 -19.68 -3.96
CA LYS A 354 8.67 -18.63 -2.94
C LYS A 354 10.17 -18.39 -2.69
N PRO A 355 10.62 -17.12 -2.64
CA PRO A 355 11.98 -16.84 -2.21
C PRO A 355 12.18 -17.38 -0.79
N HIS A 356 13.32 -18.02 -0.54
CA HIS A 356 13.70 -18.39 0.82
C HIS A 356 13.76 -17.10 1.65
N ALA A 357 13.03 -17.06 2.77
CA ALA A 357 13.18 -15.97 3.73
C ALA A 357 14.65 -15.93 4.16
N PRO A 358 15.35 -14.79 4.06
CA PRO A 358 16.64 -14.65 4.71
C PRO A 358 16.43 -14.84 6.22
N LEU A 359 17.23 -15.73 6.81
CA LEU A 359 17.23 -16.05 8.24
C LEU A 359 17.56 -14.83 9.11
#